data_AF-X1HBE1-F1
#
_entry.id   AF-X1HBE1-F1
#
_cell.length_a   1.000
_cell.length_b   1.000
_cell.length_c   1.000
_cell.angle_alpha   90.00
_cell.angle_beta   90.00
_cell.angle_gamma   90.00
#
_symmetry.space_group_name_H-M   'P 1'
#
loop_
_entity.id
_entity.type
_entity.pdbx_description
1 polymer ?
#
loop_
_entity_poly.entity_id
_entity_poly.type
_entity_poly.pdbx_seq_one_letter_code
_entity_poly.pdbx_strand_id
1 'polypeptide(L)'
;LVRVSELDIDLDAVTRQLQEDGVDAFARSFENLMGSIVEKRKQLMAGWQHATFNQGPYQSAVEDALTELRDKQVMSRIWAHDHTVWKPEPTEITNRLGWLHSPEMMGDSIKRIEALVDRVRGSGYTNALLLGMGGSSLAPEVLRKTFGVKEGYLDVAVLDSTDPGSLLAHAQRLDPARTLLIVSTKSGTTVETLSFFRFFYNWMGDSVGEGLAGEHFIAITDPGSPLVDLAEHHRFRDCFLNDLNIGGRYSTLSYFGLLPAALMGVGIRTLLDRAMTMVCNCESCNCPVVGNNNGGRLGVVLGELA
;
A
#
# COMPACT_ATOMS: atom_id res chain seq x y z
N LEU A 1 -22.73 52.78 27.13
CA LEU A 1 -23.95 52.08 27.60
C LEU A 1 -25.12 53.05 27.78
N VAL A 2 -24.97 54.15 28.53
CA VAL A 2 -26.05 55.16 28.75
C VAL A 2 -26.57 55.84 27.45
N ARG A 3 -25.75 55.97 26.41
CA ARG A 3 -26.16 56.55 25.11
C ARG A 3 -26.92 55.61 24.16
N VAL A 4 -27.04 54.31 24.48
CA VAL A 4 -27.74 53.33 23.62
C VAL A 4 -29.17 53.09 24.11
N SER A 5 -29.42 53.26 25.42
CA SER A 5 -30.77 53.20 26.01
C SER A 5 -31.67 54.36 25.61
N GLU A 6 -31.12 55.50 25.16
CA GLU A 6 -31.90 56.63 24.63
C GLU A 6 -32.44 56.39 23.20
N LEU A 7 -31.96 55.33 22.53
CA LEU A 7 -32.37 54.95 21.18
C LEU A 7 -33.28 53.70 21.14
N ASP A 8 -33.71 53.21 22.31
CA ASP A 8 -34.56 52.00 22.45
C ASP A 8 -33.93 50.73 21.85
N ILE A 9 -32.59 50.64 21.85
CA ILE A 9 -31.84 49.49 21.33
C ILE A 9 -31.42 48.60 22.50
N ASP A 10 -32.04 47.43 22.60
CA ASP A 10 -31.69 46.39 23.57
C ASP A 10 -30.47 45.60 23.09
N LEU A 11 -29.30 45.94 23.66
CA LEU A 11 -28.03 45.29 23.33
C LEU A 11 -27.98 43.82 23.73
N ASP A 12 -28.70 43.40 24.78
CA ASP A 12 -28.73 42.00 25.22
C ASP A 12 -29.60 41.18 24.27
N ALA A 13 -30.70 41.75 23.77
CA ALA A 13 -31.49 41.13 22.70
C ALA A 13 -30.70 41.03 21.38
N VAL A 14 -29.97 42.08 21.00
CA VAL A 14 -29.14 42.08 19.78
C VAL A 14 -28.01 41.06 19.88
N THR A 15 -27.32 40.98 21.02
CA THR A 15 -26.24 39.98 21.20
C THR A 15 -26.77 38.56 21.25
N ARG A 16 -27.93 38.32 21.86
CA ARG A 16 -28.61 37.02 21.82
C ARG A 16 -29.00 36.62 20.40
N GLN A 17 -29.59 37.54 19.64
CA GLN A 17 -29.93 37.30 18.24
C GLN A 17 -28.69 36.97 17.40
N LEU A 18 -27.60 37.74 17.54
CA LEU A 18 -26.35 37.48 16.82
C LEU A 18 -25.73 36.14 17.21
N GLN A 19 -25.87 35.73 18.47
CA GLN A 19 -25.40 34.42 18.94
C GLN A 19 -26.23 33.28 18.33
N GLU A 20 -27.56 33.39 18.34
CA GLU A 20 -28.46 32.43 17.71
C GLU A 20 -28.21 32.33 16.20
N ASP A 21 -28.14 33.47 15.51
CA ASP A 21 -27.84 33.55 14.07
C ASP A 21 -26.47 32.94 13.76
N GLY A 22 -25.47 33.17 14.61
CA GLY A 22 -24.12 32.63 14.48
C GLY A 22 -24.06 31.12 14.66
N VAL A 23 -24.75 30.58 15.67
CA VAL A 23 -24.87 29.13 15.89
C VAL A 23 -25.59 28.47 14.72
N ASP A 24 -26.69 29.06 14.24
CA ASP A 24 -27.44 28.55 13.10
C ASP A 24 -26.62 28.60 11.80
N ALA A 25 -25.84 29.66 11.58
CA ALA A 25 -24.94 29.76 10.43
C ALA A 25 -23.85 28.67 10.46
N PHE A 26 -23.28 28.40 11.63
CA PHE A 26 -22.29 27.35 11.81
C PHE A 26 -22.91 25.95 11.62
N ALA A 27 -24.06 25.68 12.25
CA ALA A 27 -24.78 24.41 12.11
C ALA A 27 -25.12 24.11 10.65
N ARG A 28 -25.67 25.09 9.92
CA ARG A 28 -25.95 24.95 8.48
C ARG A 28 -24.71 24.66 7.66
N SER A 29 -23.60 25.32 7.97
CA SER A 29 -22.32 25.10 7.28
C SER A 29 -21.76 23.70 7.55
N PHE A 30 -21.88 23.20 8.78
CA PHE A 30 -21.50 21.83 9.14
C PHE A 30 -22.39 20.79 8.46
N GLU A 31 -23.70 20.97 8.47
CA GLU A 31 -24.66 20.09 7.78
C GLU A 31 -24.40 20.03 6.27
N ASN A 32 -24.13 21.18 5.64
CA ASN A 32 -23.77 21.24 4.22
C ASN A 32 -22.47 20.49 3.91
N LEU A 33 -21.46 20.60 4.78
CA LEU A 33 -20.21 19.85 4.64
C LEU A 33 -20.46 18.35 4.77
N MET A 34 -21.21 17.92 5.80
CA MET A 34 -21.55 16.51 6.01
C MET A 34 -22.38 15.96 4.85
N GLY A 35 -23.35 16.72 4.35
CA GLY A 35 -24.13 16.38 3.16
C GLY A 35 -23.26 16.21 1.92
N SER A 36 -22.30 17.11 1.70
CA SER A 36 -21.35 17.04 0.60
C SER A 36 -20.43 15.81 0.70
N ILE A 37 -20.00 15.45 1.91
CA ILE A 37 -19.20 14.24 2.16
C ILE A 37 -20.03 12.99 1.87
N VAL A 38 -21.28 12.92 2.34
CA VAL A 38 -22.19 11.80 2.07
C VAL A 38 -22.46 11.64 0.58
N GLU A 39 -22.69 12.74 -0.14
CA GLU A 39 -22.94 12.71 -1.57
C GLU A 39 -21.70 12.26 -2.35
N LYS A 40 -20.52 12.79 -2.01
CA LYS A 40 -19.27 12.38 -2.63
C LYS A 40 -18.95 10.90 -2.37
N ARG A 41 -19.24 10.41 -1.15
CA ARG A 41 -19.17 8.98 -0.82
C ARG A 41 -20.11 8.16 -1.70
N LYS A 42 -21.38 8.56 -1.84
CA LYS A 42 -22.34 7.87 -2.71
C LYS A 42 -21.87 7.81 -4.16
N GLN A 43 -21.36 8.91 -4.70
CA GLN A 43 -20.84 8.96 -6.07
C GLN A 43 -19.63 8.04 -6.26
N LEU A 44 -18.70 8.02 -5.30
CA LEU A 44 -17.58 7.09 -5.31
C LEU A 44 -18.03 5.62 -5.25
N MET A 45 -19.11 5.33 -4.51
CA MET A 45 -19.68 3.99 -4.37
C MET A 45 -20.58 3.56 -5.55
N ALA A 46 -21.17 4.50 -6.31
CA ALA A 46 -22.14 4.19 -7.38
C ALA A 46 -21.54 3.44 -8.58
N GLY A 47 -20.23 3.52 -8.80
CA GLY A 47 -19.52 2.77 -9.85
C GLY A 47 -19.08 1.36 -9.44
N TRP A 48 -19.45 0.89 -8.25
CA TRP A 48 -18.93 -0.34 -7.67
C TRP A 48 -19.91 -1.50 -7.86
N GLN A 49 -19.46 -2.56 -8.53
CA GLN A 49 -20.19 -3.82 -8.57
C GLN A 49 -20.18 -4.44 -7.16
N HIS A 50 -21.38 -4.64 -6.60
CA HIS A 50 -21.55 -5.49 -5.44
C HIS A 50 -21.04 -6.89 -5.77
N ALA A 51 -20.12 -7.42 -4.95
CA ALA A 51 -19.80 -8.83 -5.00
C ALA A 51 -21.09 -9.62 -4.70
N THR A 52 -21.50 -10.48 -5.63
CA THR A 52 -22.66 -11.35 -5.45
C THR A 52 -22.15 -12.73 -5.07
N PHE A 53 -22.67 -13.24 -3.96
CA PHE A 53 -22.29 -14.50 -3.37
C PHE A 53 -23.49 -15.45 -3.52
N ASN A 54 -23.33 -16.54 -4.27
CA ASN A 54 -24.34 -17.60 -4.37
C ASN A 54 -23.76 -18.90 -3.79
N GLN A 55 -24.23 -19.30 -2.61
CA GLN A 55 -23.70 -20.45 -1.86
C GLN A 55 -24.50 -21.73 -2.12
N GLY A 56 -25.62 -21.65 -2.84
CA GLY A 56 -26.53 -22.78 -3.06
C GLY A 56 -26.88 -23.51 -1.75
N PRO A 57 -26.58 -24.81 -1.63
CA PRO A 57 -26.93 -25.59 -0.43
C PRO A 57 -26.17 -25.15 0.84
N TYR A 58 -25.08 -24.40 0.72
CA TYR A 58 -24.25 -23.95 1.85
C TYR A 58 -24.69 -22.60 2.43
N GLN A 59 -25.79 -22.02 1.93
CA GLN A 59 -26.25 -20.69 2.33
C GLN A 59 -26.45 -20.56 3.84
N SER A 60 -27.12 -21.54 4.46
CA SER A 60 -27.39 -21.51 5.91
C SER A 60 -26.09 -21.54 6.73
N ALA A 61 -25.15 -22.42 6.38
CA ALA A 61 -23.88 -22.54 7.09
C ALA A 61 -23.06 -21.24 7.01
N VAL A 62 -23.01 -20.61 5.84
CA VAL A 62 -22.35 -19.32 5.64
C VAL A 62 -23.03 -18.21 6.44
N GLU A 63 -24.37 -18.18 6.50
CA GLU A 63 -25.12 -17.17 7.28
C GLU A 63 -24.90 -17.33 8.79
N ASP A 64 -24.85 -18.57 9.28
CA ASP A 64 -24.55 -18.88 10.69
C ASP A 64 -23.12 -18.44 11.04
N ALA A 65 -22.14 -18.77 10.19
CA ALA A 65 -20.75 -18.37 10.38
C ALA A 65 -20.55 -16.83 10.28
N LEU A 66 -21.27 -16.15 9.40
CA LEU A 66 -21.28 -14.68 9.34
C LEU A 66 -21.84 -14.06 10.62
N THR A 67 -22.86 -14.69 11.20
CA THR A 67 -23.47 -14.29 12.47
C THR A 67 -22.48 -14.46 13.62
N GLU A 68 -21.79 -15.59 13.68
CA GLU A 68 -20.74 -15.84 14.66
C GLU A 68 -19.58 -14.83 14.53
N LEU A 69 -19.14 -14.55 13.29
CA LEU A 69 -18.08 -13.59 13.01
C LEU A 69 -18.43 -12.17 13.51
N ARG A 70 -19.70 -11.78 13.34
CA ARG A 70 -20.26 -10.53 13.88
C ARG A 70 -20.27 -10.55 15.41
N ASP A 71 -20.84 -11.58 16.01
CA ASP A 71 -21.06 -11.66 17.46
C ASP A 71 -19.74 -11.70 18.24
N LYS A 72 -18.72 -12.34 17.66
CA LYS A 72 -17.34 -12.35 18.19
C LYS A 72 -16.52 -11.11 17.84
N GLN A 73 -17.11 -10.14 17.13
CA GLN A 73 -16.49 -8.89 16.69
C GLN A 73 -15.16 -9.09 15.96
N VAL A 74 -15.03 -10.18 15.19
CA VAL A 74 -13.74 -10.64 14.64
C VAL A 74 -13.08 -9.55 13.79
N MET A 75 -13.83 -8.90 12.89
CA MET A 75 -13.26 -7.84 12.04
C MET A 75 -12.73 -6.68 12.89
N SER A 76 -13.50 -6.22 13.88
CA SER A 76 -13.06 -5.15 14.78
C SER A 76 -11.79 -5.50 15.53
N ARG A 77 -11.70 -6.74 15.99
CA ARG A 77 -10.54 -7.26 16.72
C ARG A 77 -9.30 -7.35 15.81
N ILE A 78 -9.46 -7.81 14.56
CA ILE A 78 -8.38 -7.80 13.55
C ILE A 78 -7.84 -6.38 13.32
N TRP A 79 -8.73 -5.41 13.11
CA TRP A 79 -8.35 -3.99 12.92
C TRP A 79 -7.73 -3.36 14.17
N ALA A 80 -8.07 -3.84 15.36
CA ALA A 80 -7.45 -3.45 16.62
C ALA A 80 -6.14 -4.21 16.93
N HIS A 81 -5.62 -4.99 15.98
CA HIS A 81 -4.45 -5.85 16.13
C HIS A 81 -4.55 -6.86 17.28
N ASP A 82 -5.77 -7.28 17.63
CA ASP A 82 -6.01 -8.27 18.66
C ASP A 82 -5.59 -9.66 18.16
N HIS A 83 -4.41 -10.11 18.59
CA HIS A 83 -3.85 -11.40 18.22
C HIS A 83 -4.68 -12.59 18.71
N THR A 84 -5.51 -12.41 19.75
CA THR A 84 -6.34 -13.48 20.31
C THR A 84 -7.48 -13.91 19.39
N VAL A 85 -7.63 -13.25 18.24
CA VAL A 85 -8.41 -13.77 17.10
C VAL A 85 -7.83 -15.09 16.57
N TRP A 86 -6.50 -15.24 16.59
CA TRP A 86 -5.82 -16.42 16.06
C TRP A 86 -5.18 -17.28 17.14
N LYS A 87 -4.45 -16.68 18.10
CA LYS A 87 -3.80 -17.43 19.18
C LYS A 87 -3.57 -16.58 20.44
N PRO A 88 -3.41 -17.19 21.63
CA PRO A 88 -3.21 -16.46 22.88
C PRO A 88 -1.90 -15.65 22.91
N GLU A 89 -0.86 -16.06 22.18
CA GLU A 89 0.43 -15.36 22.17
C GLU A 89 0.54 -14.35 21.00
N PRO A 90 1.08 -13.14 21.24
CA PRO A 90 1.15 -12.10 20.20
C PRO A 90 2.23 -12.33 19.14
N THR A 91 3.20 -13.21 19.42
CA THR A 91 4.40 -13.41 18.60
C THR A 91 4.04 -13.75 17.16
N GLU A 92 4.64 -13.05 16.20
CA GLU A 92 4.37 -13.19 14.76
C GLU A 92 2.97 -12.77 14.28
N ILE A 93 2.16 -12.15 15.13
CA ILE A 93 0.85 -11.62 14.75
C ILE A 93 0.85 -10.10 14.82
N THR A 94 0.99 -9.52 16.02
CA THR A 94 0.84 -8.07 16.20
C THR A 94 1.89 -7.28 15.40
N ASN A 95 3.10 -7.83 15.28
CA ASN A 95 4.18 -7.28 14.45
C ASN A 95 4.07 -7.63 12.94
N ARG A 96 2.92 -8.11 12.47
CA ARG A 96 2.68 -8.48 11.07
C ARG A 96 1.37 -7.94 10.50
N LEU A 97 0.66 -7.07 11.22
CA LEU A 97 -0.64 -6.51 10.80
C LEU A 97 -0.56 -5.07 10.25
N GLY A 98 0.65 -4.53 10.06
CA GLY A 98 0.83 -3.18 9.47
C GLY A 98 0.25 -3.04 8.06
N TRP A 99 0.08 -4.16 7.33
CA TRP A 99 -0.48 -4.16 5.97
C TRP A 99 -1.92 -3.63 5.91
N LEU A 100 -2.67 -3.70 7.02
CA LEU A 100 -4.04 -3.18 7.11
C LEU A 100 -4.10 -1.67 6.83
N HIS A 101 -3.07 -0.93 7.22
CA HIS A 101 -2.98 0.53 7.07
C HIS A 101 -2.05 0.96 5.94
N SER A 102 -1.37 0.01 5.29
CA SER A 102 -0.40 0.29 4.22
C SER A 102 -0.98 1.18 3.10
N PRO A 103 -2.23 0.97 2.61
CA PRO A 103 -2.76 1.82 1.54
C PRO A 103 -2.88 3.30 1.94
N GLU A 104 -3.26 3.57 3.20
CA GLU A 104 -3.39 4.92 3.74
C GLU A 104 -2.01 5.57 3.90
N MET A 105 -1.11 4.88 4.60
CA MET A 105 0.25 5.35 4.90
C MET A 105 1.08 5.61 3.64
N MET A 106 0.90 4.79 2.60
CA MET A 106 1.64 4.96 1.35
C MET A 106 1.15 6.13 0.49
N GLY A 107 0.01 6.74 0.81
CA GLY A 107 -0.47 7.95 0.14
C GLY A 107 0.56 9.09 0.17
N ASP A 108 1.25 9.25 1.29
CA ASP A 108 2.30 10.28 1.47
C ASP A 108 3.57 9.98 0.67
N SER A 109 3.79 8.70 0.34
CA SER A 109 4.98 8.23 -0.36
C SER A 109 4.88 8.36 -1.88
N ILE A 110 3.68 8.64 -2.43
CA ILE A 110 3.43 8.71 -3.87
C ILE A 110 4.41 9.69 -4.55
N LYS A 111 4.52 10.92 -4.01
CA LYS A 111 5.38 11.96 -4.61
C LYS A 111 6.84 11.54 -4.64
N ARG A 112 7.32 10.86 -3.60
CA ARG A 112 8.72 10.37 -3.53
C ARG A 112 8.96 9.32 -4.61
N ILE A 113 8.05 8.38 -4.76
CA ILE A 113 8.13 7.30 -5.76
C ILE A 113 8.11 7.90 -7.18
N GLU A 114 7.14 8.76 -7.48
CA GLU A 114 7.01 9.42 -8.79
C GLU A 114 8.26 10.22 -9.13
N ALA A 115 8.81 10.97 -8.16
CA ALA A 115 10.05 11.73 -8.37
C ALA A 115 11.25 10.82 -8.67
N LEU A 116 11.35 9.63 -8.07
CA LEU A 116 12.40 8.66 -8.44
C LEU A 116 12.18 8.17 -9.88
N VAL A 117 10.96 7.79 -10.23
CA VAL A 117 10.62 7.28 -11.57
C VAL A 117 10.98 8.31 -12.63
N ASP A 118 10.66 9.59 -12.42
CA ASP A 118 11.01 10.67 -13.35
C ASP A 118 12.52 10.85 -13.49
N ARG A 119 13.28 10.81 -12.38
CA ARG A 119 14.75 10.88 -12.44
C ARG A 119 15.35 9.71 -13.21
N VAL A 120 14.92 8.48 -12.90
CA VAL A 120 15.40 7.25 -13.55
C VAL A 120 15.08 7.27 -15.05
N ARG A 121 13.87 7.66 -15.43
CA ARG A 121 13.51 7.81 -16.85
C ARG A 121 14.30 8.91 -17.54
N GLY A 122 14.47 10.06 -16.88
CA GLY A 122 15.26 11.19 -17.38
C GLY A 122 16.74 10.86 -17.56
N SER A 123 17.28 9.91 -16.78
CA SER A 123 18.64 9.40 -16.92
C SER A 123 18.78 8.31 -17.99
N GLY A 124 17.73 7.97 -18.74
CA GLY A 124 17.80 7.07 -19.90
C GLY A 124 17.67 5.57 -19.59
N TYR A 125 17.34 5.21 -18.35
CA TYR A 125 17.06 3.83 -17.98
C TYR A 125 15.78 3.32 -18.66
N THR A 126 15.86 2.11 -19.21
CA THR A 126 14.72 1.45 -19.89
C THR A 126 14.40 0.07 -19.36
N ASN A 127 15.30 -0.51 -18.58
CA ASN A 127 15.10 -1.80 -17.95
C ASN A 127 15.29 -1.66 -16.45
N ALA A 128 14.59 -2.47 -15.68
CA ALA A 128 14.98 -2.76 -14.32
C ALA A 128 15.02 -4.27 -14.08
N LEU A 129 15.89 -4.71 -13.19
CA LEU A 129 15.89 -6.08 -12.68
C LEU A 129 15.77 -6.04 -11.17
N LEU A 130 14.67 -6.60 -10.67
CA LEU A 130 14.44 -6.79 -9.26
C LEU A 130 15.09 -8.09 -8.79
N LEU A 131 15.94 -7.95 -7.78
CA LEU A 131 16.66 -9.04 -7.11
C LEU A 131 15.94 -9.31 -5.79
N GLY A 132 15.18 -10.39 -5.69
CA GLY A 132 14.33 -10.62 -4.54
C GLY A 132 13.77 -12.04 -4.49
N MET A 133 13.27 -12.43 -3.32
CA MET A 133 12.66 -13.74 -3.10
C MET A 133 11.28 -13.62 -2.45
N GLY A 134 10.38 -14.54 -2.81
CA GLY A 134 9.05 -14.69 -2.22
C GLY A 134 8.18 -13.45 -2.32
N GLY A 135 7.71 -12.94 -1.18
CA GLY A 135 6.84 -11.75 -1.15
C GLY A 135 7.47 -10.47 -1.71
N SER A 136 8.80 -10.42 -1.74
CA SER A 136 9.55 -9.26 -2.27
C SER A 136 9.74 -9.31 -3.79
N SER A 137 9.33 -10.39 -4.46
CA SER A 137 9.49 -10.63 -5.91
C SER A 137 8.17 -10.87 -6.65
N LEU A 138 7.25 -11.64 -6.06
CA LEU A 138 6.03 -12.10 -6.73
C LEU A 138 5.03 -10.97 -7.06
N ALA A 139 4.89 -9.99 -6.18
CA ALA A 139 3.96 -8.88 -6.39
C ALA A 139 4.32 -8.03 -7.64
N PRO A 140 5.58 -7.57 -7.80
CA PRO A 140 6.06 -6.98 -9.04
C PRO A 140 5.82 -7.84 -10.29
N GLU A 141 6.03 -9.16 -10.19
CA GLU A 141 5.83 -10.07 -11.32
C GLU A 141 4.36 -10.15 -11.75
N VAL A 142 3.44 -10.27 -10.78
CA VAL A 142 1.99 -10.26 -11.04
C VAL A 142 1.58 -8.94 -11.68
N LEU A 143 2.03 -7.81 -11.12
CA LEU A 143 1.73 -6.48 -11.65
C LEU A 143 2.20 -6.33 -13.10
N ARG A 144 3.42 -6.79 -13.41
CA ARG A 144 3.95 -6.79 -14.78
C ARG A 144 3.10 -7.63 -15.73
N LYS A 145 2.73 -8.85 -15.33
CA LYS A 145 1.92 -9.76 -16.16
C LYS A 145 0.49 -9.24 -16.37
N THR A 146 -0.08 -8.55 -15.38
CA THR A 146 -1.46 -8.06 -15.43
C THR A 146 -1.58 -6.71 -16.14
N PHE A 147 -0.69 -5.77 -15.87
CA PHE A 147 -0.80 -4.39 -16.39
C PHE A 147 0.13 -4.11 -17.58
N GLY A 148 1.12 -4.97 -17.81
CA GLY A 148 2.17 -4.73 -18.80
C GLY A 148 3.08 -3.57 -18.40
N VAL A 149 3.80 -3.06 -19.40
CA VAL A 149 4.72 -1.93 -19.25
C VAL A 149 4.17 -0.79 -20.10
N LYS A 150 4.02 0.39 -19.51
CA LYS A 150 3.58 1.59 -20.23
C LYS A 150 4.70 2.09 -21.15
N GLU A 151 4.35 2.54 -22.36
CA GLU A 151 5.31 3.12 -23.30
C GLU A 151 6.15 4.23 -22.64
N GLY A 152 7.47 4.15 -22.81
CA GLY A 152 8.42 5.10 -22.22
C GLY A 152 8.69 4.91 -20.72
N TYR A 153 8.23 3.83 -20.09
CA TYR A 153 8.58 3.40 -18.73
C TYR A 153 9.54 2.20 -18.76
N LEU A 154 9.99 1.72 -17.59
CA LEU A 154 10.98 0.66 -17.50
C LEU A 154 10.34 -0.73 -17.58
N ASP A 155 10.94 -1.63 -18.34
CA ASP A 155 10.61 -3.05 -18.26
C ASP A 155 11.23 -3.67 -16.99
N VAL A 156 10.42 -3.91 -15.96
CA VAL A 156 10.87 -4.43 -14.66
C VAL A 156 10.80 -5.95 -14.63
N ALA A 157 11.91 -6.62 -14.96
CA ALA A 157 12.04 -8.05 -14.78
C ALA A 157 12.30 -8.42 -13.31
N VAL A 158 12.03 -9.68 -12.95
CA VAL A 158 12.24 -10.22 -11.60
C VAL A 158 13.20 -11.41 -11.71
N LEU A 159 14.21 -11.44 -10.83
CA LEU A 159 15.08 -12.59 -10.60
C LEU A 159 14.84 -13.13 -9.19
N ASP A 160 14.16 -14.27 -9.14
CA ASP A 160 13.83 -15.02 -7.91
C ASP A 160 14.22 -16.49 -7.99
N SER A 161 15.16 -16.83 -8.87
CA SER A 161 15.69 -18.18 -9.05
C SER A 161 17.19 -18.21 -8.80
N THR A 162 17.65 -19.19 -8.02
CA THR A 162 19.08 -19.45 -7.78
C THR A 162 19.73 -20.25 -8.92
N ASP A 163 18.98 -20.61 -9.95
CA ASP A 163 19.52 -21.26 -11.15
C ASP A 163 20.54 -20.33 -11.85
N PRO A 164 21.80 -20.77 -12.03
CA PRO A 164 22.82 -19.96 -12.71
C PRO A 164 22.43 -19.60 -14.15
N GLY A 165 21.69 -20.45 -14.84
CA GLY A 165 21.23 -20.20 -16.21
C GLY A 165 20.29 -19.00 -16.29
N SER A 166 19.32 -18.90 -15.36
CA SER A 166 18.42 -17.76 -15.23
C SER A 166 19.19 -16.45 -15.02
N LEU A 167 20.12 -16.44 -14.08
CA LEU A 167 20.93 -15.27 -13.76
C LEU A 167 21.80 -14.83 -14.96
N LEU A 168 22.45 -15.76 -15.65
CA LEU A 168 23.24 -15.46 -16.85
C LEU A 168 22.37 -14.98 -18.01
N ALA A 169 21.18 -15.55 -18.20
CA ALA A 169 20.24 -15.10 -19.24
C ALA A 169 19.81 -13.64 -19.04
N HIS A 170 19.61 -13.20 -17.79
CA HIS A 170 19.36 -11.79 -17.49
C HIS A 170 20.57 -10.92 -17.82
N ALA A 171 21.76 -11.31 -17.37
CA ALA A 171 23.00 -10.56 -17.60
C ALA A 171 23.35 -10.40 -19.10
N GLN A 172 23.03 -11.40 -19.93
CA GLN A 172 23.26 -11.38 -21.38
C GLN A 172 22.27 -10.48 -22.15
N ARG A 173 21.04 -10.33 -21.64
CA ARG A 173 19.98 -9.58 -22.32
C ARG A 173 19.99 -8.09 -21.97
N LEU A 174 20.42 -7.75 -20.75
CA LEU A 174 20.33 -6.40 -20.21
C LEU A 174 21.51 -5.54 -20.66
N ASP A 175 21.25 -4.28 -20.96
CA ASP A 175 22.27 -3.25 -21.18
C ASP A 175 22.61 -2.61 -19.81
N PRO A 176 23.84 -2.78 -19.28
CA PRO A 176 24.24 -2.23 -17.99
C PRO A 176 23.99 -0.72 -17.88
N ALA A 177 24.29 0.04 -18.94
CA ALA A 177 24.18 1.50 -18.93
C ALA A 177 22.72 1.99 -18.83
N ARG A 178 21.75 1.12 -19.16
CA ARG A 178 20.31 1.45 -19.21
C ARG A 178 19.47 0.59 -18.28
N THR A 179 20.10 -0.10 -17.33
CA THR A 179 19.46 -1.03 -16.40
C THR A 179 19.58 -0.56 -14.96
N LEU A 180 18.42 -0.44 -14.29
CA LEU A 180 18.31 -0.21 -12.85
C LEU A 180 18.21 -1.55 -12.12
N LEU A 181 18.95 -1.73 -11.04
CA LEU A 181 18.90 -2.93 -10.20
C LEU A 181 18.22 -2.62 -8.87
N ILE A 182 17.29 -3.48 -8.47
CA ILE A 182 16.47 -3.27 -7.27
C ILE A 182 16.78 -4.40 -6.29
N VAL A 183 17.56 -4.13 -5.25
CA VAL A 183 17.85 -5.10 -4.19
C VAL A 183 16.69 -5.08 -3.20
N SER A 184 15.89 -6.15 -3.20
CA SER A 184 14.58 -6.20 -2.54
C SER A 184 14.55 -7.31 -1.49
N THR A 185 14.76 -6.93 -0.22
CA THR A 185 14.68 -7.87 0.92
C THR A 185 14.37 -7.13 2.21
N LYS A 186 13.36 -7.65 2.95
CA LYS A 186 12.95 -7.13 4.25
C LYS A 186 14.10 -7.18 5.27
N SER A 187 14.70 -8.35 5.46
CA SER A 187 15.75 -8.52 6.48
C SER A 187 17.09 -7.96 6.05
N GLY A 188 17.35 -7.81 4.74
CA GLY A 188 18.67 -7.51 4.20
C GLY A 188 19.70 -8.62 4.37
N THR A 189 19.24 -9.81 4.79
CA THR A 189 20.10 -10.97 5.06
C THR A 189 19.73 -12.18 4.20
N THR A 190 18.73 -12.04 3.31
CA THR A 190 18.32 -13.11 2.38
C THR A 190 19.50 -13.48 1.49
N VAL A 191 20.02 -14.70 1.65
CA VAL A 191 21.28 -15.17 1.05
C VAL A 191 21.21 -15.10 -0.47
N GLU A 192 20.08 -15.49 -1.05
CA GLU A 192 19.86 -15.52 -2.49
C GLU A 192 19.88 -14.09 -3.07
N THR A 193 19.12 -13.17 -2.46
CA THR A 193 19.10 -11.76 -2.86
C THR A 193 20.48 -11.11 -2.77
N LEU A 194 21.22 -11.37 -1.68
CA LEU A 194 22.58 -10.83 -1.52
C LEU A 194 23.58 -11.46 -2.51
N SER A 195 23.38 -12.72 -2.89
CA SER A 195 24.19 -13.39 -3.91
C SER A 195 23.94 -12.78 -5.28
N PHE A 196 22.68 -12.49 -5.63
CA PHE A 196 22.34 -11.77 -6.85
C PHE A 196 22.94 -10.37 -6.86
N PHE A 197 22.82 -9.63 -5.75
CA PHE A 197 23.44 -8.31 -5.61
C PHE A 197 24.94 -8.38 -5.91
N ARG A 198 25.68 -9.28 -5.25
CA ARG A 198 27.14 -9.41 -5.46
C ARG A 198 27.49 -9.70 -6.91
N PHE A 199 26.78 -10.62 -7.55
CA PHE A 199 27.00 -10.92 -8.96
C PHE A 199 26.76 -9.70 -9.84
N PHE A 200 25.60 -9.06 -9.70
CA PHE A 200 25.24 -7.95 -10.56
C PHE A 200 26.01 -6.66 -10.25
N TYR A 201 26.50 -6.47 -9.03
CA TYR A 201 27.37 -5.35 -8.68
C TYR A 201 28.71 -5.45 -9.40
N ASN A 202 29.32 -6.65 -9.44
CA ASN A 202 30.54 -6.88 -10.21
C ASN A 202 30.28 -6.73 -11.71
N TRP A 203 29.20 -7.33 -12.24
CA TRP A 203 28.80 -7.19 -13.64
C TRP A 203 28.60 -5.72 -14.05
N MET A 204 28.00 -4.92 -13.18
CA MET A 204 27.82 -3.49 -13.40
C MET A 204 29.17 -2.77 -13.35
N GLY A 205 30.00 -3.04 -12.34
CA GLY A 205 31.33 -2.44 -12.17
C GLY A 205 32.26 -2.70 -13.37
N ASP A 206 32.26 -3.92 -13.90
CA ASP A 206 33.01 -4.30 -15.10
C ASP A 206 32.56 -3.53 -16.36
N SER A 207 31.31 -3.07 -16.37
CA SER A 207 30.68 -2.46 -17.55
C SER A 207 30.69 -0.92 -17.52
N VAL A 208 30.33 -0.32 -16.38
CA VAL A 208 30.19 1.15 -16.23
C VAL A 208 31.26 1.76 -15.32
N GLY A 209 32.10 0.93 -14.70
CA GLY A 209 33.12 1.32 -13.73
C GLY A 209 32.66 1.19 -12.28
N GLU A 210 33.51 0.63 -11.43
CA GLU A 210 33.20 0.35 -10.01
C GLU A 210 32.71 1.59 -9.23
N GLY A 211 33.28 2.76 -9.52
CA GLY A 211 32.92 4.02 -8.85
C GLY A 211 31.52 4.55 -9.21
N LEU A 212 30.93 4.06 -10.30
CA LEU A 212 29.60 4.46 -10.79
C LEU A 212 28.55 3.36 -10.62
N ALA A 213 28.96 2.13 -10.30
CA ALA A 213 28.05 0.98 -10.20
C ALA A 213 26.88 1.26 -9.24
N GLY A 214 27.15 1.87 -8.07
CA GLY A 214 26.14 2.22 -7.07
C GLY A 214 24.95 3.03 -7.60
N GLU A 215 25.18 3.95 -8.54
CA GLU A 215 24.12 4.78 -9.14
C GLU A 215 23.09 3.97 -9.92
N HIS A 216 23.39 2.72 -10.25
CA HIS A 216 22.47 1.79 -10.91
C HIS A 216 21.67 0.94 -9.93
N PHE A 217 21.86 1.08 -8.62
CA PHE A 217 21.16 0.29 -7.60
C PHE A 217 20.22 1.13 -6.76
N ILE A 218 19.09 0.53 -6.39
CA ILE A 218 18.24 0.98 -5.30
C ILE A 218 18.00 -0.16 -4.32
N ALA A 219 17.83 0.17 -3.05
CA ALA A 219 17.48 -0.79 -2.01
C ALA A 219 16.01 -0.60 -1.58
N ILE A 220 15.30 -1.71 -1.37
CA ILE A 220 14.00 -1.75 -0.69
C ILE A 220 14.14 -2.72 0.49
N THR A 221 14.05 -2.18 1.70
CA THR A 221 14.33 -2.93 2.92
C THR A 221 13.59 -2.36 4.13
N ASP A 222 13.87 -2.89 5.30
CA ASP A 222 13.34 -2.40 6.57
C ASP A 222 14.35 -1.51 7.31
N PRO A 223 13.88 -0.60 8.17
CA PRO A 223 14.74 0.17 9.07
C PRO A 223 15.67 -0.73 9.90
N GLY A 224 16.95 -0.38 9.94
CA GLY A 224 17.97 -1.12 10.71
C GLY A 224 18.44 -2.43 10.06
N SER A 225 17.99 -2.73 8.84
CA SER A 225 18.52 -3.86 8.07
C SER A 225 19.98 -3.61 7.63
N PRO A 226 20.85 -4.65 7.59
CA PRO A 226 22.20 -4.54 7.02
C PRO A 226 22.24 -4.07 5.55
N LEU A 227 21.13 -4.18 4.83
CA LEU A 227 21.02 -3.66 3.45
C LEU A 227 21.07 -2.12 3.42
N VAL A 228 20.72 -1.43 4.51
CA VAL A 228 20.87 0.03 4.62
C VAL A 228 22.35 0.41 4.59
N ASP A 229 23.17 -0.22 5.43
CA ASP A 229 24.61 0.02 5.49
C ASP A 229 25.30 -0.35 4.18
N LEU A 230 24.86 -1.45 3.55
CA LEU A 230 25.35 -1.89 2.24
C LEU A 230 25.03 -0.84 1.16
N ALA A 231 23.79 -0.34 1.13
CA ALA A 231 23.38 0.67 0.18
C ALA A 231 24.17 1.97 0.36
N GLU A 232 24.45 2.39 1.59
CA GLU A 232 25.29 3.55 1.88
C GLU A 232 26.74 3.33 1.45
N HIS A 233 27.33 2.18 1.82
CA HIS A 233 28.70 1.82 1.50
C HIS A 233 28.96 1.81 -0.02
N HIS A 234 28.02 1.25 -0.78
CA HIS A 234 28.09 1.17 -2.23
C HIS A 234 27.48 2.38 -2.95
N ARG A 235 27.05 3.42 -2.22
CA ARG A 235 26.46 4.65 -2.77
C ARG A 235 25.31 4.37 -3.74
N PHE A 236 24.34 3.59 -3.27
CA PHE A 236 23.13 3.34 -4.03
C PHE A 236 22.39 4.65 -4.32
N ARG A 237 21.72 4.71 -5.46
CA ARG A 237 20.92 5.86 -5.90
C ARG A 237 19.86 6.26 -4.89
N ASP A 238 19.22 5.29 -4.24
CA ASP A 238 18.18 5.52 -3.25
C ASP A 238 17.99 4.28 -2.35
N CYS A 239 17.40 4.49 -1.17
CA CYS A 239 17.06 3.44 -0.22
C CYS A 239 15.67 3.70 0.36
N PHE A 240 14.77 2.73 0.17
CA PHE A 240 13.38 2.79 0.61
C PHE A 240 13.17 1.90 1.83
N LEU A 241 12.72 2.51 2.92
CA LEU A 241 12.48 1.84 4.19
C LEU A 241 10.97 1.60 4.37
N ASN A 242 10.58 0.35 4.58
CA ASN A 242 9.19 -0.04 4.83
C ASN A 242 8.84 -0.03 6.33
N ASP A 243 7.55 -0.22 6.62
CA ASP A 243 7.09 -0.53 7.97
C ASP A 243 7.48 -1.97 8.35
N LEU A 244 8.20 -2.09 9.48
CA LEU A 244 8.62 -3.35 10.10
C LEU A 244 7.44 -4.30 10.35
N ASN A 245 6.23 -3.77 10.53
CA ASN A 245 5.03 -4.53 10.84
C ASN A 245 4.31 -5.06 9.60
N ILE A 246 4.84 -4.83 8.39
CA ILE A 246 4.31 -5.42 7.16
C ILE A 246 5.01 -6.76 6.91
N GLY A 247 4.25 -7.85 6.93
CA GLY A 247 4.77 -9.17 6.54
C GLY A 247 5.10 -9.21 5.04
N GLY A 248 6.17 -9.92 4.65
CA GLY A 248 6.64 -9.93 3.25
C GLY A 248 5.58 -10.36 2.22
N ARG A 249 4.70 -11.31 2.54
CA ARG A 249 3.61 -11.72 1.62
C ARG A 249 2.45 -10.71 1.53
N TYR A 250 2.44 -9.68 2.37
CA TYR A 250 1.43 -8.62 2.41
C TYR A 250 2.01 -7.25 2.03
N SER A 251 3.22 -7.19 1.46
CA SER A 251 3.92 -5.94 1.16
C SER A 251 3.63 -5.36 -0.24
N THR A 252 2.70 -5.95 -0.99
CA THR A 252 2.33 -5.48 -2.34
C THR A 252 1.95 -4.00 -2.37
N LEU A 253 1.24 -3.51 -1.36
CA LEU A 253 0.82 -2.11 -1.26
C LEU A 253 1.76 -1.27 -0.39
N SER A 254 3.02 -1.70 -0.25
CA SER A 254 4.13 -0.95 0.34
C SER A 254 5.18 -0.62 -0.74
N TYR A 255 6.36 -0.11 -0.39
CA TYR A 255 7.43 0.14 -1.38
C TYR A 255 7.81 -1.11 -2.18
N PHE A 256 7.68 -2.31 -1.60
CA PHE A 256 8.01 -3.58 -2.27
C PHE A 256 7.21 -3.82 -3.56
N GLY A 257 5.94 -3.40 -3.60
CA GLY A 257 5.13 -3.50 -4.82
C GLY A 257 4.93 -2.17 -5.54
N LEU A 258 4.71 -1.07 -4.81
CA LEU A 258 4.37 0.22 -5.41
C LEU A 258 5.53 0.82 -6.22
N LEU A 259 6.77 0.66 -5.76
CA LEU A 259 7.91 1.22 -6.48
C LEU A 259 8.14 0.50 -7.83
N PRO A 260 8.22 -0.84 -7.88
CA PRO A 260 8.22 -1.58 -9.15
C PRO A 260 7.00 -1.27 -10.04
N ALA A 261 5.81 -1.13 -9.46
CA ALA A 261 4.60 -0.76 -10.20
C ALA A 261 4.76 0.59 -10.91
N ALA A 262 5.23 1.60 -10.18
CA ALA A 262 5.42 2.94 -10.71
C ALA A 262 6.52 2.99 -11.79
N LEU A 263 7.60 2.21 -11.61
CA LEU A 263 8.65 2.08 -12.62
C LEU A 263 8.14 1.51 -13.95
N MET A 264 7.14 0.63 -13.92
CA MET A 264 6.44 0.10 -15.11
C MET A 264 5.35 1.04 -15.65
N GLY A 265 5.06 2.14 -14.95
CA GLY A 265 4.04 3.12 -15.32
C GLY A 265 2.63 2.78 -14.88
N VAL A 266 2.47 1.86 -13.92
CA VAL A 266 1.19 1.62 -13.24
C VAL A 266 0.83 2.84 -12.40
N GLY A 267 -0.41 3.32 -12.52
CA GLY A 267 -0.90 4.48 -11.77
C GLY A 267 -1.07 4.17 -10.28
N ILE A 268 -0.01 4.35 -9.48
CA ILE A 268 0.00 4.00 -8.05
C ILE A 268 -0.99 4.79 -7.21
N ARG A 269 -1.30 6.04 -7.58
CA ARG A 269 -2.37 6.83 -6.94
C ARG A 269 -3.72 6.15 -7.10
N THR A 270 -4.09 5.84 -8.34
CA THR A 270 -5.34 5.13 -8.62
C THR A 270 -5.39 3.76 -7.94
N LEU A 271 -4.26 3.04 -7.92
CA LEU A 271 -4.17 1.75 -7.23
C LEU A 271 -4.45 1.89 -5.72
N LEU A 272 -3.83 2.88 -5.08
CA LEU A 272 -4.02 3.18 -3.66
C LEU A 272 -5.43 3.67 -3.37
N ASP A 273 -6.02 4.54 -4.20
CA ASP A 273 -7.40 5.02 -4.04
C ASP A 273 -8.41 3.85 -4.09
N ARG A 274 -8.18 2.89 -4.99
CA ARG A 274 -9.01 1.67 -5.09
C ARG A 274 -8.79 0.75 -3.89
N ALA A 275 -7.55 0.60 -3.43
CA ALA A 275 -7.24 -0.17 -2.23
C ALA A 275 -7.86 0.45 -0.97
N MET A 276 -7.83 1.78 -0.82
CA MET A 276 -8.49 2.50 0.27
C MET A 276 -9.99 2.27 0.28
N THR A 277 -10.61 2.18 -0.89
CA THR A 277 -12.03 1.87 -0.92
C THR A 277 -12.29 0.43 -0.47
N MET A 278 -11.41 -0.53 -0.77
CA MET A 278 -11.50 -1.88 -0.21
C MET A 278 -11.25 -1.89 1.30
N VAL A 279 -10.32 -1.08 1.82
CA VAL A 279 -10.14 -0.84 3.26
C VAL A 279 -11.46 -0.41 3.89
N CYS A 280 -12.11 0.63 3.34
CA CYS A 280 -13.40 1.11 3.83
C CYS A 280 -14.52 0.08 3.74
N ASN A 281 -14.45 -0.91 2.83
CA ASN A 281 -15.37 -2.04 2.82
C ASN A 281 -15.02 -3.06 3.93
N CYS A 282 -13.75 -3.28 4.19
CA CYS A 282 -13.30 -4.25 5.20
C CYS A 282 -13.29 -3.72 6.63
N GLU A 283 -13.45 -2.41 6.84
CA GLU A 283 -13.43 -1.74 8.14
C GLU A 283 -14.36 -2.36 9.19
N SER A 284 -13.97 -2.18 10.46
CA SER A 284 -14.67 -2.70 11.63
C SER A 284 -16.11 -2.20 11.78
N CYS A 285 -16.41 -1.00 11.28
CA CYS A 285 -17.75 -0.40 11.34
C CYS A 285 -18.76 -1.10 10.40
N ASN A 286 -18.30 -1.86 9.42
CA ASN A 286 -19.18 -2.58 8.51
C ASN A 286 -19.61 -3.93 9.06
N CYS A 287 -20.91 -4.18 9.04
CA CYS A 287 -21.48 -5.46 9.45
C CYS A 287 -21.26 -6.54 8.36
N PRO A 288 -20.65 -7.70 8.68
CA PRO A 288 -20.42 -8.78 7.73
C PRO A 288 -21.72 -9.47 7.29
N VAL A 289 -22.74 -9.54 8.16
CA VAL A 289 -24.06 -10.12 7.86
C VAL A 289 -24.82 -9.29 6.82
N VAL A 290 -24.79 -7.97 6.94
CA VAL A 290 -25.54 -7.04 6.06
C VAL A 290 -24.86 -6.87 4.69
N GLY A 291 -23.66 -7.41 4.52
CA GLY A 291 -22.99 -7.44 3.25
C GLY A 291 -21.94 -6.36 3.04
N ASN A 292 -21.83 -5.42 3.97
CA ASN A 292 -20.95 -4.26 3.84
C ASN A 292 -19.49 -4.59 4.17
N ASN A 293 -19.20 -5.75 4.79
CA ASN A 293 -17.84 -6.23 5.03
C ASN A 293 -17.42 -7.34 4.06
N ASN A 294 -17.00 -6.96 2.86
CA ASN A 294 -16.67 -7.91 1.78
C ASN A 294 -15.49 -8.83 2.13
N GLY A 295 -14.49 -8.32 2.86
CA GLY A 295 -13.34 -9.13 3.29
C GLY A 295 -13.74 -10.23 4.27
N GLY A 296 -14.52 -9.88 5.30
CA GLY A 296 -15.05 -10.85 6.26
C GLY A 296 -15.96 -11.89 5.59
N ARG A 297 -16.82 -11.45 4.66
CA ARG A 297 -17.68 -12.37 3.89
C ARG A 297 -16.90 -13.36 3.05
N LEU A 298 -15.94 -12.87 2.27
CA LEU A 298 -15.10 -13.75 1.48
C LEU A 298 -14.36 -14.75 2.37
N GLY A 299 -13.85 -14.29 3.52
CA GLY A 299 -13.21 -15.15 4.52
C GLY A 299 -14.12 -16.28 5.01
N VAL A 300 -15.37 -15.97 5.39
CA VAL A 300 -16.34 -16.98 5.83
C VAL A 300 -16.69 -17.94 4.70
N VAL A 301 -16.98 -17.43 3.50
CA VAL A 301 -17.30 -18.29 2.34
C VAL A 301 -16.16 -19.24 2.03
N LEU A 302 -14.91 -18.78 2.06
CA LEU A 302 -13.76 -19.65 1.85
C LEU A 302 -13.57 -20.65 2.99
N GLY A 303 -13.82 -20.25 4.24
CA GLY A 303 -13.66 -21.12 5.42
C GLY A 303 -14.70 -22.23 5.50
N GLU A 304 -15.97 -21.93 5.21
CA GLU A 304 -17.06 -22.91 5.26
C GLU A 304 -17.06 -23.88 4.07
N LEU A 305 -16.39 -23.52 2.96
CA LEU A 305 -16.33 -24.33 1.74
C LEU A 305 -15.00 -25.06 1.53
N ALA A 306 -14.03 -24.91 2.44
CA ALA A 306 -12.72 -25.57 2.39
C ALA A 306 -12.77 -26.99 2.95
#